data_AF-A0A0F4NK84-F1
#
_entry.id   AF-A0A0F4NK84-F1
#
_cell.length_a   1.000
_cell.length_b   1.000
_cell.length_c   1.000
_cell.angle_alpha   90.00
_cell.angle_beta   90.00
_cell.angle_gamma   90.00
#
_symmetry.space_group_name_H-M   'P 1'
#
loop_
_entity.id
_entity.type
_entity.pdbx_description
1 polymer ?
#
loop_
_entity_poly.entity_id
_entity_poly.type
_entity_poly.pdbx_seq_one_letter_code
_entity_poly.pdbx_strand_id
1 'polypeptide(L)' 'MKSIKLSNQSVEMREPKVRDALAVDGIESEAKKEIKMISSLTQLTEDELTDMTLKDYGKLQKQLQSFLA' A
#
# COMPACT_ATOMS: atom_id res chain seq x y z
N MET A 1 5.40 2.25 -12.44
CA MET A 1 4.87 2.95 -11.26
C MET A 1 3.54 3.57 -11.65
N LYS A 2 2.51 3.48 -10.81
CA LYS A 2 1.21 4.12 -11.08
C LYS A 2 0.99 5.26 -10.07
N SER A 3 0.57 6.42 -10.58
CA SER A 3 0.23 7.56 -9.76
C SER A 3 -1.21 7.44 -9.26
N ILE A 4 -1.41 7.61 -7.94
CA ILE A 4 -2.69 7.51 -7.26
C ILE A 4 -3.00 8.87 -6.65
N LYS A 5 -4.14 9.45 -7.01
CA LYS A 5 -4.57 10.75 -6.48
C LYS A 5 -5.36 10.56 -5.18
N LEU A 6 -4.75 10.91 -4.05
CA LEU A 6 -5.38 10.98 -2.74
C LEU A 6 -6.02 12.37 -2.55
N SER A 7 -6.75 12.54 -1.44
CA SER A 7 -7.44 13.81 -1.15
C SER A 7 -6.48 14.96 -0.87
N ASN A 8 -5.33 14.67 -0.26
CA ASN A 8 -4.31 15.64 0.17
C ASN A 8 -3.06 15.67 -0.73
N GLN A 9 -2.77 14.59 -1.46
CA GLN A 9 -1.58 14.49 -2.31
C GLN A 9 -1.73 13.46 -3.42
N SER A 10 -0.78 13.44 -4.36
CA SER A 10 -0.61 12.34 -5.30
C SER A 10 0.53 11.45 -4.83
N VAL A 11 0.30 10.15 -4.79
CA VAL A 11 1.26 9.15 -4.32
C VAL A 11 1.59 8.20 -5.46
N GLU A 12 2.86 7.90 -5.67
CA GLU A 12 3.28 6.91 -6.65
C GLU A 12 3.42 5.55 -6.00
N MET A 13 2.69 4.56 -6.50
CA MET A 13 2.84 3.17 -6.10
C MET A 13 3.69 2.43 -7.14
N ARG A 14 4.82 1.89 -6.70
CA ARG A 14 5.62 0.98 -7.52
C ARG A 14 4.93 -0.39 -7.61
N GLU A 15 5.28 -1.14 -8.64
CA GLU A 15 4.79 -2.49 -8.81
C GLU A 15 5.37 -3.43 -7.74
N PRO A 16 4.54 -4.28 -7.12
CA PRO A 16 5.00 -5.23 -6.12
C PRO A 16 5.95 -6.26 -6.73
N LYS A 17 7.07 -6.51 -6.04
CA LYS A 17 8.02 -7.56 -6.39
C LYS A 17 7.89 -8.71 -5.41
N VAL A 18 8.39 -9.89 -5.80
CA VAL A 18 8.45 -11.07 -4.91
C VAL A 18 9.16 -10.76 -3.58
N ARG A 19 10.19 -9.90 -3.59
CA ARG A 19 10.86 -9.43 -2.38
C ARG A 19 9.91 -8.76 -1.39
N ASP A 20 8.91 -8.04 -1.88
CA ASP A 20 7.93 -7.34 -1.03
C ASP A 20 6.94 -8.30 -0.41
N ALA A 21 6.53 -9.33 -1.15
CA ALA A 21 5.71 -10.42 -0.61
C ALA A 21 6.45 -11.18 0.50
N LEU A 22 7.74 -11.48 0.29
CA LEU A 22 8.59 -12.12 1.30
C LEU A 22 8.82 -11.23 2.52
N ALA A 23 8.90 -9.91 2.35
CA ALA A 23 9.09 -8.98 3.46
C ALA A 23 7.90 -8.95 4.44
N VAL A 24 6.72 -9.42 4.01
CA VAL A 24 5.49 -9.42 4.81
C VAL A 24 5.00 -10.83 5.14
N ASP A 25 5.76 -11.87 4.80
CA ASP A 25 5.38 -13.28 4.93
C ASP A 25 5.21 -13.71 6.40
N GLY A 26 5.97 -13.11 7.32
CA GLY A 26 5.88 -13.37 8.76
C GLY A 26 4.83 -12.56 9.52
N ILE A 27 3.99 -11.78 8.83
CA ILE A 27 2.95 -10.95 9.48
C ILE A 27 1.62 -11.72 9.49
N GLU A 28 1.16 -12.12 10.69
CA GLU A 28 -0.08 -12.90 10.86
C GLU A 28 -1.35 -12.11 10.53
N SER A 29 -1.35 -10.80 10.81
CA SER A 29 -2.51 -9.95 10.56
C SER A 29 -2.52 -9.49 9.10
N GLU A 30 -3.55 -9.88 8.34
CA GLU A 30 -3.74 -9.44 6.95
C GLU A 30 -3.75 -7.92 6.82
N ALA A 31 -4.39 -7.21 7.74
CA ALA A 31 -4.41 -5.75 7.77
C ALA A 31 -3.00 -5.16 7.92
N LYS A 32 -2.18 -5.69 8.83
CA LYS A 32 -0.78 -5.25 9.00
C LYS A 32 0.09 -5.62 7.81
N LYS A 33 -0.14 -6.80 7.24
CA LYS A 33 0.55 -7.29 6.03
C LYS A 33 0.33 -6.32 4.87
N GLU A 34 -0.92 -5.91 4.68
CA GLU A 34 -1.30 -4.95 3.65
C GLU A 34 -0.71 -3.56 3.87
N ILE A 35 -0.83 -3.00 5.07
CA ILE A 35 -0.23 -1.70 5.42
C ILE A 35 1.28 -1.72 5.15
N LYS A 36 1.97 -2.78 5.57
CA LYS A 36 3.42 -2.91 5.36
C LYS A 36 3.78 -3.00 3.88
N MET A 37 2.98 -3.73 3.10
CA MET A 37 3.17 -3.86 1.67
C MET A 37 2.92 -2.52 0.97
N ILE A 38 1.81 -1.84 1.26
CA ILE A 38 1.49 -0.52 0.70
C ILE A 38 2.59 0.48 1.05
N SER A 39 3.01 0.55 2.32
CA SER A 39 4.12 1.41 2.78
C SER A 39 5.38 1.21 1.95
N SER A 40 5.80 -0.04 1.75
CA SER A 40 6.96 -0.39 0.93
C SER A 40 6.82 0.03 -0.54
N LEU A 41 5.58 0.05 -1.06
CA LEU A 41 5.30 0.35 -2.46
C LEU A 41 5.10 1.83 -2.75
N THR A 42 4.61 2.59 -1.79
CA THR A 42 4.30 4.02 -1.91
C THR A 42 5.32 4.93 -1.27
N GLN A 43 6.25 4.37 -0.49
CA GLN A 43 7.18 5.12 0.38
C GLN A 43 6.48 5.96 1.46
N LEU A 44 5.19 5.69 1.72
CA LEU A 44 4.48 6.25 2.86
C LEU A 44 4.85 5.47 4.13
N THR A 45 4.90 6.17 5.25
CA THR A 45 5.06 5.56 6.57
C THR A 45 3.78 4.85 7.01
N GLU A 46 3.90 3.93 7.98
CA GLU A 46 2.74 3.27 8.57
C GLU A 46 1.82 4.28 9.25
N ASP A 47 2.39 5.31 9.90
CA ASP A 47 1.64 6.37 10.56
C ASP A 47 0.77 7.15 9.55
N GLU A 48 1.34 7.55 8.40
CA GLU A 48 0.59 8.22 7.33
C GLU A 48 -0.53 7.34 6.75
N LEU A 49 -0.32 6.02 6.71
CA LEU A 49 -1.32 5.05 6.26
C LEU A 49 -2.45 4.83 7.28
N THR A 50 -2.15 4.96 8.57
CA THR A 50 -3.18 4.85 9.62
C THR A 50 -3.95 6.15 9.85
N ASP A 51 -3.34 7.30 9.59
CA ASP A 51 -3.97 8.62 9.74
C ASP A 51 -4.79 9.04 8.51
N MET A 52 -4.59 8.37 7.36
CA MET A 52 -5.39 8.65 6.17
C MET A 52 -6.82 8.14 6.28
N THR A 53 -7.71 8.78 5.54
CA THR A 53 -9.11 8.33 5.45
C THR A 53 -9.20 6.95 4.79
N LEU A 54 -10.15 6.14 5.24
CA LEU A 54 -10.46 4.83 4.62
C LEU A 54 -10.78 4.94 3.13
N LYS A 55 -11.28 6.11 2.67
CA LYS A 55 -11.53 6.38 1.25
C LYS A 55 -10.23 6.43 0.45
N ASP A 56 -9.21 7.10 0.96
CA ASP A 56 -7.90 7.19 0.30
C ASP A 56 -7.12 5.89 0.44
N TYR A 57 -7.17 5.26 1.61
CA TYR A 57 -6.61 3.91 1.80
C TYR A 57 -7.22 2.90 0.83
N GLY A 58 -8.55 2.93 0.63
CA GLY A 58 -9.24 2.07 -0.32
C GLY A 58 -8.80 2.27 -1.78
N LYS A 59 -8.29 3.45 -2.17
CA LYS A 59 -7.68 3.64 -3.50
C LYS A 59 -6.34 2.93 -3.60
N LEU A 60 -5.52 3.00 -2.55
CA LEU A 60 -4.22 2.32 -2.48
C LEU A 60 -4.42 0.79 -2.53
N GLN A 61 -5.36 0.26 -1.76
CA GLN A 61 -5.73 -1.15 -1.75
C GLN A 61 -6.20 -1.64 -3.13
N LYS A 62 -7.10 -0.91 -3.79
CA LYS A 62 -7.54 -1.24 -5.16
C LYS A 62 -6.37 -1.25 -6.15
N GLN A 63 -5.44 -0.31 -6.00
CA GLN A 63 -4.28 -0.26 -6.86
C GLN A 63 -3.35 -1.45 -6.63
N LEU A 64 -3.13 -1.85 -5.37
CA LEU A 64 -2.38 -3.06 -5.02
C LEU A 64 -3.03 -4.31 -5.63
N GLN A 65 -4.35 -4.47 -5.46
CA GLN A 65 -5.10 -5.59 -6.04
C GLN A 65 -4.99 -5.64 -7.57
N SER A 66 -4.97 -4.49 -8.25
CA SER A 66 -4.82 -4.45 -9.70
C SER A 66 -3.45 -4.91 -10.22
N PHE A 67 -2.45 -5.07 -9.36
CA PHE A 67 -1.16 -5.67 -9.71
C PHE A 67 -1.12 -7.18 -9.43
N LEU A 68 -2.03 -7.70 -8.61
CA LEU A 68 -2.12 -9.12 -8.24
C LEU A 68 -3.18 -9.88 -9.06
N ALA A 69 -4.05 -9.15 -9.76
CA ALA A 69 -5.04 -9.67 -10.71
C ALA A 69 -4.40 -9.89 -12.09
#